data_AF-A0A1A8KW37-F1
#
_entry.id   AF-A0A1A8KW37-F1
#
_cell.length_a   1.000
_cell.length_b   1.000
_cell.length_c   1.000
_cell.angle_alpha   90.00
_cell.angle_beta   90.00
_cell.angle_gamma   90.00
#
_symmetry.space_group_name_H-M   'P 1'
#
loop_
_entity.id
_entity.type
_entity.pdbx_description
1 polymer ?
#
loop_
_entity_poly.entity_id
_entity_poly.type
_entity_poly.pdbx_seq_one_letter_code
_entity_poly.pdbx_strand_id
1 'polypeptide(L)' 'GAPRDKSRGSVLFGKKTEDSEFEVVQTIPGEQVGSYFGNSLAVLDLNNDDWNDLIVGAPFYFDRMKDHGGAVYIYMNE' A
#
# COMPACT_ATOMS: atom_id res chain seq x y z
N GLY A 1 -1.13 5.43 -4.34
CA GLY A 1 -1.81 5.19 -3.05
C GLY A 1 -2.92 6.21 -2.85
N ALA A 2 -3.96 5.85 -2.11
CA ALA A 2 -5.10 6.69 -1.76
C ALA A 2 -5.29 6.70 -0.22
N PRO A 3 -4.49 7.46 0.54
CA PRO A 3 -4.37 7.33 2.01
C PRO A 3 -5.64 7.67 2.81
N ARG A 4 -6.61 8.33 2.16
CA ARG A 4 -7.89 8.72 2.75
C ARG A 4 -9.06 7.86 2.28
N ASP A 5 -8.83 6.91 1.37
CA ASP A 5 -9.89 6.05 0.86
C ASP A 5 -10.59 5.30 2.00
N LYS A 6 -11.93 5.41 2.04
CA LYS A 6 -12.80 4.83 3.09
C LYS A 6 -12.29 5.07 4.52
N SER A 7 -11.60 6.19 4.75
CA SER A 7 -10.96 6.56 6.02
C SER A 7 -9.88 5.58 6.52
N ARG A 8 -9.47 4.59 5.74
CA ARG A 8 -8.44 3.60 6.11
C ARG A 8 -7.20 3.68 5.24
N GLY A 9 -7.35 4.21 4.02
CA GLY A 9 -6.31 4.23 3.01
C GLY A 9 -6.38 3.00 2.11
N SER A 10 -5.79 3.09 0.92
CA SER A 10 -5.66 1.96 -0.02
C SER A 10 -4.50 2.15 -1.00
N VAL A 11 -4.07 1.06 -1.63
CA VAL A 11 -3.15 1.08 -2.78
C VAL A 11 -3.87 0.46 -3.97
N LEU A 12 -3.88 1.16 -5.10
CA LEU A 12 -4.51 0.70 -6.32
C LEU A 12 -3.41 0.38 -7.33
N PHE A 13 -3.52 -0.81 -7.93
CA PHE A 13 -2.77 -1.15 -9.13
C PHE A 13 -3.68 -0.87 -10.31
N GLY A 14 -3.13 -0.21 -11.32
CA GLY A 14 -3.87 -0.04 -12.55
C GLY A 14 -2.99 -0.15 -13.77
N LYS A 15 -3.65 -0.50 -14.86
CA LYS A 15 -3.06 -0.67 -16.18
C LYS A 15 -3.51 0.50 -17.03
N LYS A 16 -2.59 1.04 -17.82
CA LYS A 16 -2.94 1.99 -18.87
C LYS A 16 -3.51 1.20 -20.06
N THR A 17 -4.72 1.55 -20.50
CA THR A 17 -5.35 0.98 -21.69
C THR A 17 -4.78 1.61 -22.96
N GLU A 18 -5.10 1.04 -24.13
CA GLU A 18 -4.70 1.58 -25.43
C GLU A 18 -5.25 3.00 -25.65
N ASP A 19 -6.47 3.25 -25.18
CA ASP A 19 -7.14 4.56 -25.22
C ASP A 19 -6.61 5.56 -24.17
N SER A 20 -5.51 5.23 -23.50
CA SER A 20 -4.91 6.01 -22.41
C SER A 20 -5.82 6.20 -21.19
N GLU A 21 -6.83 5.34 -21.02
CA GLU A 21 -7.58 5.27 -19.78
C GLU A 21 -6.79 4.47 -18.73
N PHE A 22 -7.08 4.74 -17.46
CA PHE A 22 -6.51 4.00 -16.33
C PHE A 22 -7.56 3.03 -15.80
N GLU A 23 -7.30 1.74 -15.97
CA GLU A 23 -8.15 0.69 -15.42
C GLU A 23 -7.56 0.19 -14.11
N VAL A 24 -8.35 0.19 -13.03
CA VAL A 24 -7.94 -0.39 -11.75
C VAL A 24 -8.04 -1.90 -11.84
N VAL A 25 -6.90 -2.59 -11.75
CA VAL A 25 -6.83 -4.06 -11.82
C VAL A 25 -6.88 -4.70 -10.43
N GLN A 26 -6.39 -4.01 -9.41
CA GLN A 26 -6.37 -4.52 -8.04
C GLN A 26 -6.38 -3.38 -7.03
N THR A 27 -6.95 -3.63 -5.85
CA THR A 27 -6.91 -2.71 -4.72
C THR A 27 -6.52 -3.45 -3.45
N ILE A 28 -5.53 -2.94 -2.74
CA ILE A 28 -5.15 -3.38 -1.39
C ILE A 28 -5.71 -2.35 -0.39
N PRO A 29 -6.72 -2.71 0.42
CA PRO A 29 -7.27 -1.81 1.42
C PRO A 29 -6.40 -1.76 2.67
N GLY A 30 -6.30 -0.58 3.28
CA GLY A 30 -5.74 -0.42 4.63
C GLY A 30 -6.68 -0.99 5.70
N GLU A 31 -6.11 -1.47 6.79
CA GLU A 31 -6.86 -2.15 7.86
C GLU A 31 -7.40 -1.15 8.89
N GLN A 32 -6.55 -0.24 9.37
CA GLN A 32 -6.86 0.65 10.49
C GLN A 32 -7.33 2.03 10.00
N VAL A 33 -8.47 2.49 10.55
CA VAL A 33 -9.01 3.83 10.29
C VAL A 33 -8.01 4.90 10.76
N GLY A 34 -7.78 5.90 9.92
CA GLY A 34 -6.86 7.01 10.20
C GLY A 34 -5.38 6.68 10.02
N SER A 35 -5.02 5.42 9.68
CA SER A 35 -3.63 4.99 9.60
C SER A 35 -2.83 5.61 8.45
N TYR A 36 -3.54 6.19 7.46
CA TYR A 36 -2.95 6.73 6.23
C TYR A 36 -2.22 5.65 5.40
N PHE A 37 -2.70 4.41 5.44
CA PHE A 37 -2.16 3.33 4.62
C PHE A 37 -2.12 3.72 3.13
N GLY A 38 -0.98 3.51 2.47
CA GLY A 38 -0.76 3.94 1.08
C GLY A 38 -0.21 5.37 0.94
N ASN A 39 0.25 5.99 2.03
CA ASN A 39 0.83 7.34 2.05
C ASN A 39 2.17 7.44 1.33
N SER A 40 3.03 6.45 1.51
CA SER A 40 4.30 6.30 0.80
C SER A 40 4.38 4.89 0.24
N LEU A 41 5.06 4.75 -0.89
CA LEU A 41 5.23 3.49 -1.60
C LEU A 41 6.69 3.35 -2.06
N ALA A 42 7.21 2.12 -2.04
CA ALA A 42 8.45 1.76 -2.71
C ALA A 42 8.25 0.40 -3.40
N VAL A 43 8.96 0.22 -4.51
CA VAL A 43 8.90 -0.99 -5.34
C VAL A 43 10.33 -1.40 -5.65
N LEU A 44 10.69 -2.61 -5.24
CA LEU A 44 12.00 -3.22 -5.48
C LEU A 44 11.91 -4.73 -5.21
N ASP A 45 12.78 -5.49 -5.84
CA ASP A 45 13.03 -6.90 -5.53
C ASP A 45 13.79 -7.01 -4.19
N LEU A 46 13.12 -7.48 -3.14
CA LEU A 46 13.69 -7.59 -1.78
C LEU A 46 14.35 -8.94 -1.53
N ASN A 47 13.90 -10.00 -2.21
CA ASN A 47 14.35 -11.38 -2.00
C ASN A 47 15.28 -11.90 -3.11
N ASN A 48 15.56 -11.08 -4.13
CA ASN A 48 16.40 -11.35 -5.28
C ASN A 48 15.88 -12.52 -6.14
N ASP A 49 14.57 -12.54 -6.43
CA ASP A 49 13.91 -13.53 -7.28
C ASP A 49 13.54 -13.03 -8.69
N ASP A 50 13.99 -11.82 -9.05
CA ASP A 50 13.69 -11.10 -10.29
C ASP A 50 12.27 -10.52 -10.38
N TRP A 51 11.44 -10.63 -9.33
CA TRP A 51 10.14 -9.97 -9.23
C TRP A 51 10.17 -8.82 -8.23
N ASN A 52 9.48 -7.73 -8.56
CA ASN A 52 9.40 -6.59 -7.66
C ASN A 52 8.34 -6.79 -6.58
N ASP A 53 8.72 -6.50 -5.34
CA ASP A 53 7.83 -6.45 -4.19
C ASP A 53 7.27 -5.05 -3.95
N LEU A 54 6.23 -4.94 -3.13
CA LEU A 54 5.62 -3.67 -2.74
C LEU A 54 5.81 -3.39 -1.25
N ILE A 55 6.32 -2.19 -0.95
CA ILE A 55 6.38 -1.63 0.40
C ILE A 55 5.36 -0.50 0.53
N VAL A 56 4.56 -0.52 1.60
CA VAL A 56 3.49 0.47 1.85
C VAL A 56 3.64 1.10 3.23
N GLY A 57 3.71 2.43 3.28
CA GLY A 57 3.70 3.19 4.52
C GLY A 57 2.30 3.48 5.05
N ALA A 58 2.14 3.35 6.37
CA ALA A 58 0.99 3.79 7.16
C ALA A 58 1.49 4.59 8.39
N PRO A 59 1.93 5.85 8.19
CA PRO A 59 2.63 6.62 9.22
C PRO A 59 1.78 6.89 10.48
N PHE A 60 0.45 6.83 10.38
CA PHE A 60 -0.46 7.04 11.50
C PHE A 60 -1.10 5.75 12.00
N TYR A 61 -0.61 4.58 11.56
CA TYR A 61 -0.93 3.33 12.24
C TYR A 61 -0.53 3.45 13.72
N PHE A 62 -1.33 2.88 14.62
CA PHE A 62 -1.02 2.88 16.04
C PHE A 62 -1.44 1.56 16.69
N ASP A 63 -0.51 0.89 17.37
CA ASP A 63 -0.78 -0.25 18.25
C ASP A 63 -0.87 0.24 19.70
N ARG A 64 -2.10 0.30 20.22
CA ARG A 64 -2.37 0.78 21.59
C ARG A 64 -1.82 -0.11 22.69
N MET A 65 -1.68 -1.42 22.44
CA MET A 65 -1.19 -2.35 23.46
C MET A 65 0.32 -2.25 23.62
N LYS A 66 1.02 -1.92 22.54
CA LYS A 66 2.48 -1.78 22.51
C LYS A 66 2.98 -0.33 22.56
N ASP A 67 2.08 0.64 22.46
CA ASP A 67 2.41 2.08 22.38
C ASP A 67 3.37 2.41 21.21
N HIS A 68 3.18 1.73 20.08
CA HIS A 68 4.00 1.91 18.87
C HIS A 68 3.21 2.67 17.80
N GLY A 69 3.84 3.68 17.18
CA GLY A 69 3.27 4.48 16.10
C GLY A 69 4.00 4.29 14.77
N GLY A 70 3.23 4.34 13.70
CA GLY A 70 3.68 4.07 12.33
C GLY A 70 3.77 2.57 12.04
N ALA A 71 3.55 2.22 10.78
CA ALA A 71 3.80 0.89 10.26
C ALA A 71 4.29 0.97 8.81
N VAL A 72 5.05 -0.05 8.44
CA VAL A 72 5.43 -0.34 7.06
C VAL A 72 5.01 -1.77 6.77
N TYR A 73 4.24 -1.95 5.70
CA TYR A 73 3.75 -3.24 5.23
C TYR A 73 4.60 -3.68 4.04
N ILE A 74 4.93 -4.96 3.98
CA ILE A 74 5.65 -5.58 2.88
C ILE A 74 4.72 -6.61 2.24
N TYR A 75 4.52 -6.49 0.93
CA TYR A 75 3.79 -7.44 0.12
C TYR A 75 4.78 -8.09 -0.84
N MET A 76 5.11 -9.35 -0.56
CA MET A 76 5.98 -10.16 -1.41
C MET A 76 5.19 -10.65 -2.62
N ASN A 77 5.81 -10.59 -3.80
CA ASN A 77 5.22 -11.13 -5.02
C ASN A 77 5.79 -12.54 -5.28
N GLU A 78 5.18 -13.55 -4.64
CA GLU A 78 5.50 -14.98 -4.85
C GLU A 78 4.64 -15.62 -5.95
#